data_AF-A0A091CFG3-F1
#
_entry.id   AF-A0A091CFG3-F1
#
_cell.length_a   1.000
_cell.length_b   1.000
_cell.length_c   1.000
_cell.angle_alpha   90.00
_cell.angle_beta   90.00
_cell.angle_gamma   90.00
#
_symmetry.space_group_name_H-M   'P 1'
#
loop_
_entity.id
_entity.type
_entity.pdbx_description
1 polymer ?
#
loop_
_entity_poly.entity_id
_entity_poly.type
_entity_poly.pdbx_seq_one_letter_code
_entity_poly.pdbx_strand_id
1 'polypeptide(L)'
;MVQNIFDQHHLPLKVEGVLAFMNPDATIEIMDNVAEKVLFYQDIPNWLYELNTYQTTSAVNNWKAILQRYCVPAFKSQKRIPIEDIKYFKKGICCRSCHGFQTTENHNFIVCSCGHREPKVTACARTICEFGVLFHDRELKRKELQLFFGDSINPRYLAFILSKYFPVAKRAGHMSTRKNKGILFEYWFEDEMDYFHSLEKS
;
A
#
# COMPACT_ATOMS: atom_id res chain seq x y z
N MET A 1 5.38 6.78 24.63
CA MET A 1 4.21 7.53 24.14
C MET A 1 2.97 6.64 24.02
N VAL A 2 3.02 5.53 23.29
CA VAL A 2 1.87 4.60 23.16
C VAL A 2 1.50 3.90 24.48
N GLN A 3 2.50 3.43 25.26
CA GLN A 3 2.23 2.80 26.57
C GLN A 3 1.42 3.72 27.49
N ASN A 4 1.79 4.99 27.58
CA ASN A 4 1.06 5.97 28.38
C ASN A 4 -0.41 6.11 27.97
N ILE A 5 -0.72 6.00 26.67
CA ILE A 5 -2.11 6.02 26.19
C ILE A 5 -2.85 4.78 26.69
N PHE A 6 -2.22 3.60 26.66
CA PHE A 6 -2.83 2.38 27.19
C PHE A 6 -3.08 2.46 28.69
N ASP A 7 -2.09 2.93 29.46
CA ASP A 7 -2.19 3.07 30.91
C ASP A 7 -3.31 4.06 31.31
N GLN A 8 -3.39 5.21 30.62
CA GLN A 8 -4.42 6.23 30.85
C GLN A 8 -5.85 5.74 30.58
N HIS A 9 -6.02 4.82 29.63
CA HIS A 9 -7.32 4.26 29.27
C HIS A 9 -7.54 2.87 29.88
N HIS A 10 -6.70 2.48 30.85
CA HIS A 10 -6.78 1.20 31.55
C HIS A 10 -6.81 -0.03 30.61
N LEU A 11 -6.11 0.07 29.49
CA LEU A 11 -5.99 -1.03 28.54
C LEU A 11 -4.89 -1.97 29.04
N PRO A 12 -5.16 -3.28 29.24
CA PRO A 12 -4.18 -4.25 29.72
C PRO A 12 -3.25 -4.70 28.58
N LEU A 13 -2.70 -3.74 27.84
CA LEU A 13 -1.81 -3.94 26.70
C LEU A 13 -0.42 -3.43 27.05
N LYS A 14 0.59 -4.23 26.75
CA LYS A 14 2.00 -3.86 26.89
C LYS A 14 2.57 -3.52 25.54
N VAL A 15 3.25 -2.38 25.46
CA VAL A 15 4.02 -1.95 24.29
C VAL A 15 5.44 -2.47 24.44
N GLU A 16 5.91 -3.21 23.44
CA GLU A 16 7.28 -3.68 23.37
C GLU A 16 8.03 -2.93 22.27
N GLY A 17 9.12 -2.26 22.64
CA GLY A 17 10.00 -1.58 21.70
C GLY A 17 10.88 -2.60 20.97
N VAL A 18 10.96 -2.46 19.65
CA VAL A 18 11.80 -3.32 18.80
C VAL A 18 12.62 -2.44 17.88
N LEU A 19 13.93 -2.66 17.87
CA LEU A 19 14.86 -2.03 16.96
C LEU A 19 15.11 -2.97 15.78
N ALA A 20 14.67 -2.60 14.59
CA ALA A 20 14.77 -3.44 13.39
C ALA A 20 15.73 -2.83 12.35
N PHE A 21 16.74 -3.60 11.95
CA PHE A 21 17.69 -3.21 10.91
C PHE A 21 17.31 -3.82 9.57
N MET A 22 16.89 -2.96 8.64
CA MET A 22 16.27 -3.37 7.37
C MET A 22 17.26 -3.59 6.22
N ASN A 23 18.53 -3.24 6.39
CA ASN A 23 19.54 -3.44 5.35
C ASN A 23 20.19 -4.82 5.52
N PRO A 24 19.97 -5.78 4.60
CA PRO A 24 20.53 -7.12 4.70
C PRO A 24 22.05 -7.15 4.61
N ASP A 25 22.67 -6.13 3.99
CA ASP A 25 24.11 -6.04 3.80
C ASP A 25 24.81 -5.26 4.92
N ALA A 26 24.06 -4.77 5.91
CA ALA A 26 24.65 -4.02 7.01
C ALA A 26 25.28 -4.97 8.04
N THR A 27 26.57 -4.76 8.31
CA THR A 27 27.24 -5.34 9.49
C THR A 27 27.05 -4.39 10.66
N ILE A 28 26.21 -4.76 11.62
CA ILE A 28 25.92 -3.94 12.79
C ILE A 28 26.30 -4.73 14.03
N GLU A 29 27.23 -4.19 14.80
CA GLU A 29 27.60 -4.69 16.12
C GLU A 29 26.92 -3.83 17.17
N ILE A 30 26.18 -4.47 18.08
CA ILE A 30 25.54 -3.81 19.20
C ILE A 30 26.55 -3.81 20.34
N MET A 31 27.22 -2.67 20.55
CA MET A 31 28.27 -2.54 21.56
C MET A 31 27.72 -2.33 22.97
N ASP A 32 26.52 -1.75 23.08
CA ASP A 32 25.86 -1.44 24.34
C ASP A 32 24.80 -2.49 24.69
N ASN A 33 24.51 -2.64 25.99
CA ASN A 33 23.37 -3.45 26.40
C ASN A 33 22.07 -2.66 26.15
N VAL A 34 21.29 -3.11 25.16
CA VAL A 34 20.02 -2.48 24.76
C VAL A 34 18.87 -3.24 25.42
N ALA A 35 17.94 -2.53 26.07
CA ALA A 35 16.81 -3.16 26.76
C ALA A 35 15.73 -3.67 25.78
N GLU A 36 15.69 -3.09 24.59
CA GLU A 36 14.80 -3.41 23.49
C GLU A 36 15.23 -4.68 22.76
N LYS A 37 14.24 -5.40 22.20
CA LYS A 37 14.52 -6.50 21.28
C LYS A 37 15.15 -5.93 20.01
N VAL A 38 16.25 -6.53 19.57
CA VAL A 38 16.90 -6.16 18.32
C VAL A 38 16.66 -7.23 17.28
N LEU A 39 16.27 -6.81 16.07
CA LEU A 39 15.99 -7.67 14.93
C LEU A 39 16.85 -7.25 13.75
N PHE A 40 17.52 -8.22 13.13
CA PHE A 40 18.13 -8.05 11.81
C PHE A 40 17.12 -8.42 10.73
N TYR A 41 17.38 -8.01 9.49
CA TYR A 41 16.51 -8.24 8.34
C TYR A 41 16.02 -9.70 8.25
N GLN A 42 16.91 -10.66 8.53
CA GLN A 42 16.64 -12.09 8.50
C GLN A 42 15.74 -12.60 9.65
N ASP A 43 15.71 -11.89 10.78
CA ASP A 43 14.93 -12.29 11.96
C ASP A 43 13.46 -11.87 11.87
N ILE A 44 13.19 -10.81 11.08
CA ILE A 44 11.86 -10.19 10.97
C ILE A 44 10.78 -11.19 10.53
N PRO A 45 10.97 -12.02 9.48
CA PRO A 45 9.93 -12.95 9.04
C PRO A 45 9.51 -13.94 10.13
N ASN A 46 10.48 -14.54 10.83
CA ASN A 46 10.21 -15.50 11.91
C ASN A 46 9.53 -14.81 13.09
N TRP A 47 10.00 -13.63 13.48
CA TRP A 47 9.38 -12.87 14.56
C TRP A 47 7.92 -12.48 14.25
N LEU A 48 7.62 -12.05 13.02
CA LEU A 48 6.24 -11.75 12.61
C LEU A 48 5.36 -13.01 12.60
N TYR A 49 5.93 -14.16 12.22
CA TYR A 49 5.23 -15.44 12.29
C TYR A 49 4.89 -15.82 13.74
N GLU A 50 5.86 -15.72 14.66
CA GLU A 50 5.65 -15.93 16.09
C GLU A 50 4.55 -15.00 16.63
N LEU A 51 4.56 -13.72 16.26
CA LEU A 51 3.53 -12.75 16.66
C LEU A 51 2.11 -13.19 16.29
N ASN A 52 1.94 -13.82 15.12
CA ASN A 52 0.65 -14.31 14.68
C ASN A 52 0.17 -15.57 15.44
N THR A 53 1.06 -16.25 16.16
CA THR A 53 0.71 -17.40 17.01
C THR A 53 0.15 -16.99 18.37
N TYR A 54 0.37 -15.74 18.81
CA TYR A 54 -0.19 -15.26 20.07
C TYR A 54 -1.70 -15.06 19.92
N GLN A 55 -2.48 -15.87 20.64
CA GLN A 55 -3.91 -15.65 20.77
C GLN A 55 -4.14 -14.31 21.48
N THR A 56 -4.69 -13.36 20.74
CA THR A 56 -5.18 -12.12 21.34
C THR A 56 -6.46 -12.49 22.09
N THR A 57 -6.45 -12.42 23.42
CA THR A 57 -7.70 -12.52 24.18
C THR A 57 -8.59 -11.36 23.72
N SER A 58 -9.81 -11.68 23.32
CA SER A 58 -10.84 -10.77 22.77
C SER A 58 -11.30 -9.66 23.71
N ALA A 59 -10.58 -9.43 24.82
CA ALA A 59 -11.00 -8.62 25.93
C ALA A 59 -10.84 -7.09 25.72
N VAL A 60 -10.18 -6.65 24.65
CA VAL A 60 -9.93 -5.21 24.45
C VAL A 60 -10.53 -4.73 23.12
N ASN A 61 -11.84 -4.81 22.98
CA ASN A 61 -12.53 -4.44 21.73
C ASN A 61 -12.43 -2.95 21.36
N ASN A 62 -11.86 -2.08 22.21
CA ASN A 62 -11.89 -0.63 22.00
C ASN A 62 -10.51 0.05 21.86
N TRP A 63 -9.40 -0.68 21.94
CA TRP A 63 -8.06 -0.05 21.85
C TRP A 63 -7.86 0.67 20.52
N LYS A 64 -8.41 0.15 19.42
CA LYS A 64 -8.34 0.76 18.08
C LYS A 64 -8.97 2.14 18.07
N ALA A 65 -10.19 2.29 18.58
CA ALA A 65 -10.90 3.57 18.60
C ALA A 65 -10.23 4.58 19.55
N ILE A 66 -9.59 4.12 20.62
CA ILE A 66 -8.77 4.96 21.50
C ILE A 66 -7.55 5.47 20.74
N LEU A 67 -6.76 4.59 20.11
CA LEU A 67 -5.57 4.98 19.36
C LEU A 67 -5.89 5.92 18.19
N GLN A 68 -7.02 5.72 17.51
CA GLN A 68 -7.47 6.60 16.43
C GLN A 68 -7.53 8.08 16.84
N ARG A 69 -7.84 8.39 18.10
CA ARG A 69 -7.89 9.77 18.63
C ARG A 69 -6.51 10.41 18.78
N TYR A 70 -5.47 9.59 18.88
CA TYR A 70 -4.07 10.01 19.03
C TYR A 70 -3.29 9.85 17.72
N CYS A 71 -3.91 9.34 16.65
CA CYS A 71 -3.30 9.24 15.34
C CYS A 71 -3.00 10.66 14.82
N VAL A 72 -1.72 10.94 14.64
CA VAL A 72 -1.30 12.07 13.83
C VAL A 72 -1.49 11.72 12.34
N PRO A 73 -1.70 12.73 11.47
CA PRO A 73 -1.68 12.49 10.04
C PRO A 73 -0.41 11.73 9.65
N ALA A 74 -0.56 10.69 8.83
CA ALA A 74 0.58 9.90 8.36
C ALA A 74 1.68 10.84 7.85
N PHE A 75 2.92 10.57 8.24
CA PHE A 75 4.07 11.32 7.73
C PHE A 75 4.07 11.21 6.20
N LYS A 76 3.75 12.32 5.53
CA LYS A 76 3.88 12.43 4.08
C LYS A 76 5.26 13.01 3.81
N SER A 77 6.10 12.22 3.15
CA SER A 77 7.38 12.73 2.69
C SER A 77 7.17 14.02 1.91
N GLN A 78 7.88 15.08 2.26
CA GLN A 78 7.85 16.32 1.49
C GLN A 78 8.57 16.17 0.14
N LYS A 79 9.26 15.03 -0.08
CA LYS A 79 9.91 14.70 -1.34
C LYS A 79 8.85 14.55 -2.42
N ARG A 80 8.90 15.44 -3.40
CA ARG A 80 8.07 15.39 -4.60
C ARG A 80 8.87 14.77 -5.72
N ILE A 81 8.27 13.81 -6.42
CA ILE A 81 8.84 13.25 -7.64
C ILE A 81 8.39 14.13 -8.80
N PRO A 82 9.31 14.76 -9.54
CA PRO A 82 8.96 15.49 -10.76
C PRO A 82 8.19 14.59 -11.72
N ILE A 83 7.08 15.07 -12.29
CA ILE A 83 6.22 14.23 -13.14
C ILE A 83 6.96 13.77 -14.40
N GLU A 84 7.91 14.56 -14.87
CA GLU A 84 8.79 14.26 -16.00
C GLU A 84 9.66 13.02 -15.76
N ASP A 85 9.91 12.66 -14.50
CA ASP A 85 10.72 11.48 -14.16
C ASP A 85 9.99 10.17 -14.43
N ILE A 86 8.66 10.20 -14.60
CA ILE A 86 7.84 9.02 -14.95
C ILE A 86 8.40 8.26 -16.18
N LYS A 87 9.13 8.93 -17.07
CA LYS A 87 9.75 8.33 -18.25
C LYS A 87 10.85 7.33 -17.91
N TYR A 88 11.47 7.46 -16.73
CA TYR A 88 12.51 6.56 -16.22
C TYR A 88 11.93 5.40 -15.41
N PHE A 89 10.63 5.42 -15.11
CA PHE A 89 10.00 4.40 -14.29
C PHE A 89 9.75 3.17 -15.15
N LYS A 90 9.84 2.00 -14.50
CA LYS A 90 9.41 0.76 -15.12
C LYS A 90 7.90 0.82 -15.30
N LYS A 91 7.46 0.76 -16.55
CA LYS A 91 6.05 0.89 -16.92
C LYS A 91 5.34 -0.45 -16.78
N GLY A 92 4.03 -0.37 -16.56
CA GLY A 92 3.15 -1.53 -16.54
C GLY A 92 2.65 -1.91 -15.16
N ILE A 93 1.98 -3.05 -15.10
CA ILE A 93 1.39 -3.56 -13.87
C ILE A 93 2.45 -4.39 -13.15
N CYS A 94 2.82 -3.96 -11.94
CA CYS A 94 3.72 -4.70 -11.07
C CYS A 94 2.97 -5.84 -10.39
N CYS A 95 3.49 -7.06 -10.42
CA CYS A 95 2.90 -8.21 -9.74
C CYS A 95 2.94 -8.02 -8.22
N ARG A 96 1.80 -8.13 -7.53
CA ARG A 96 1.75 -8.00 -6.07
C ARG A 96 2.45 -9.13 -5.31
N SER A 97 2.75 -10.24 -5.97
CA SER A 97 3.39 -11.42 -5.35
C SER A 97 4.90 -11.42 -5.49
N CYS A 98 5.44 -11.19 -6.69
CA CYS A 98 6.89 -11.24 -6.95
C CYS A 98 7.52 -9.88 -7.26
N HIS A 99 6.71 -8.82 -7.33
CA HIS A 99 7.13 -7.46 -7.73
C HIS A 99 7.76 -7.35 -9.13
N GLY A 100 7.62 -8.40 -9.95
CA GLY A 100 7.99 -8.41 -11.35
C GLY A 100 6.97 -7.68 -12.23
N PHE A 101 7.40 -7.27 -13.42
CA PHE A 101 6.56 -6.55 -14.41
C PHE A 101 6.27 -7.41 -15.66
N GLN A 102 6.65 -8.69 -15.61
CA GLN A 102 6.36 -9.65 -16.67
C GLN A 102 4.92 -10.14 -16.50
N THR A 103 3.97 -9.27 -16.82
CA THR A 103 2.55 -9.54 -16.70
C THR A 103 1.87 -9.52 -18.06
N THR A 104 0.95 -10.46 -18.29
CA THR A 104 0.11 -10.52 -19.48
C THR A 104 -1.35 -10.33 -19.10
N GLU A 105 -2.08 -9.65 -19.97
CA GLU A 105 -3.53 -9.52 -19.85
C GLU A 105 -4.21 -10.77 -20.44
N ASN A 106 -5.10 -11.39 -19.67
CA ASN A 106 -5.99 -12.45 -20.13
C ASN A 106 -7.43 -12.11 -19.74
N HIS A 107 -8.26 -11.70 -20.70
CA HIS A 107 -9.66 -11.32 -20.51
C HIS A 107 -9.92 -10.54 -19.20
N ASN A 108 -10.30 -11.24 -18.13
CA ASN A 108 -10.68 -10.69 -16.83
C ASN A 108 -9.53 -10.61 -15.82
N PHE A 109 -8.30 -11.01 -16.17
CA PHE A 109 -7.18 -11.21 -15.26
C PHE A 109 -5.87 -10.64 -15.80
N ILE A 110 -4.97 -10.33 -14.87
CA ILE A 110 -3.55 -10.13 -15.13
C ILE A 110 -2.81 -11.34 -14.57
N VAL A 111 -1.95 -11.94 -15.38
CA VAL A 111 -1.16 -13.12 -15.02
C VAL A 111 0.32 -12.76 -15.09
N CYS A 112 1.08 -13.06 -14.04
CA CYS A 112 2.52 -12.88 -14.01
C CYS A 112 3.25 -14.16 -14.44
N SER A 113 4.47 -14.02 -14.97
CA SER A 113 5.38 -15.14 -15.24
C SER A 113 5.70 -15.98 -14.00
N CYS A 114 5.56 -15.44 -12.79
CA CYS A 114 5.70 -16.20 -11.55
C CYS A 114 4.49 -17.10 -11.21
N GLY A 115 3.46 -17.11 -12.05
CA GLY A 115 2.23 -17.88 -11.86
C GLY A 115 1.14 -17.16 -11.05
N HIS A 116 1.45 -16.03 -10.41
CA HIS A 116 0.44 -15.24 -9.71
C HIS A 116 -0.57 -14.64 -10.69
N ARG A 117 -1.85 -14.71 -10.34
CA ARG A 117 -2.97 -14.20 -11.11
C ARG A 117 -3.86 -13.32 -10.22
N GLU A 118 -4.23 -12.16 -10.72
CA GLU A 118 -5.14 -11.24 -10.05
C GLU A 118 -6.21 -10.70 -11.01
N PRO A 119 -7.42 -10.35 -10.54
CA PRO A 119 -8.45 -9.75 -11.38
C PRO A 119 -7.94 -8.46 -12.02
N LYS A 120 -8.21 -8.28 -13.31
CA LYS A 120 -7.77 -7.12 -14.09
C LYS A 120 -8.27 -5.79 -13.52
N VAL A 121 -9.49 -5.80 -12.97
CA VAL A 121 -10.08 -4.66 -12.28
C VAL A 121 -9.22 -4.26 -11.08
N THR A 122 -8.88 -5.24 -10.23
CA THR A 122 -8.08 -5.04 -9.02
C THR A 122 -6.66 -4.60 -9.36
N ALA A 123 -6.01 -5.26 -10.32
CA ALA A 123 -4.67 -4.91 -10.78
C ALA A 123 -4.57 -3.47 -11.28
N CYS A 124 -5.56 -3.03 -12.07
CA CYS A 124 -5.60 -1.68 -12.60
C CYS A 124 -5.88 -0.64 -11.50
N ALA A 125 -6.85 -0.88 -10.61
CA ALA A 125 -7.14 0.03 -9.51
C ALA A 125 -5.93 0.17 -8.56
N ARG A 126 -5.26 -0.94 -8.23
CA ARG A 126 -4.05 -0.96 -7.41
C ARG A 126 -2.91 -0.17 -8.05
N THR A 127 -2.64 -0.39 -9.34
CA THR A 127 -1.57 0.33 -10.06
C THR A 127 -1.85 1.84 -10.15
N ILE A 128 -3.12 2.27 -10.22
CA ILE A 128 -3.49 3.70 -10.13
C ILE A 128 -3.18 4.24 -8.73
N CYS A 129 -3.48 3.49 -7.67
CA CYS A 129 -3.13 3.88 -6.29
C CYS A 129 -1.60 3.96 -6.10
N GLU A 130 -0.82 3.05 -6.67
CA GLU A 130 0.66 3.09 -6.65
C GLU A 130 1.21 4.36 -7.31
N PHE A 131 0.69 4.72 -8.49
CA PHE A 131 0.96 6.02 -9.11
C PHE A 131 0.58 7.16 -8.15
N GLY A 132 -0.59 7.05 -7.53
CA GLY A 132 -1.09 8.04 -6.59
C GLY A 132 -0.19 8.25 -5.38
N VAL A 133 0.44 7.19 -4.84
CA VAL A 133 1.41 7.26 -3.74
C VAL A 133 2.72 7.91 -4.18
N LEU A 134 3.24 7.53 -5.35
CA LEU A 134 4.47 8.10 -5.89
C LEU A 134 4.33 9.61 -6.17
N PHE A 135 3.16 10.01 -6.68
CA PHE A 135 2.82 11.40 -7.02
C PHE A 135 1.70 11.95 -6.11
N HIS A 136 1.87 11.76 -4.80
CA HIS A 136 0.87 12.05 -3.76
C HIS A 136 0.40 13.51 -3.68
N ASP A 137 1.17 14.43 -4.25
CA ASP A 137 0.88 15.87 -4.30
C ASP A 137 0.11 16.30 -5.56
N ARG A 138 -0.30 15.33 -6.40
CA ARG A 138 -0.94 15.59 -7.69
C ARG A 138 -2.25 14.85 -7.83
N GLU A 139 -3.20 15.49 -8.51
CA GLU A 139 -4.42 14.82 -8.98
C GLU A 139 -4.12 13.84 -10.10
N LEU A 140 -4.92 12.78 -10.21
CA LEU A 140 -4.75 11.75 -11.22
C LEU A 140 -5.16 12.28 -12.60
N LYS A 141 -4.22 12.26 -13.55
CA LYS A 141 -4.49 12.55 -14.96
C LYS A 141 -4.37 11.31 -15.82
N ARG A 142 -5.36 11.11 -16.70
CA ARG A 142 -5.40 9.96 -17.62
C ARG A 142 -4.12 9.84 -18.45
N LYS A 143 -3.59 10.95 -18.97
CA LYS A 143 -2.38 10.97 -19.81
C LYS A 143 -1.13 10.51 -19.04
N GLU A 144 -1.00 10.94 -17.78
CA GLU A 144 0.11 10.55 -16.91
C GLU A 144 0.01 9.05 -16.55
N LEU A 145 -1.20 8.58 -16.24
CA LEU A 145 -1.45 7.15 -15.99
C LEU A 145 -1.22 6.28 -17.23
N GLN A 146 -1.62 6.72 -18.42
CA GLN A 146 -1.33 5.99 -19.66
C GLN A 146 0.19 5.80 -19.86
N LEU A 147 0.98 6.82 -19.53
CA LEU A 147 2.43 6.72 -19.61
C LEU A 147 3.00 5.75 -18.54
N PHE A 148 2.43 5.76 -17.33
CA PHE A 148 2.81 4.85 -16.24
C PHE A 148 2.50 3.38 -16.56
N PHE A 149 1.30 3.12 -17.10
CA PHE A 149 0.88 1.77 -17.48
C PHE A 149 1.58 1.28 -18.76
N GLY A 150 2.04 2.18 -19.63
CA GLY A 150 2.55 1.82 -20.95
C GLY A 150 1.50 1.01 -21.74
N ASP A 151 1.93 -0.10 -22.33
CA ASP A 151 1.06 -0.97 -23.14
C ASP A 151 0.40 -2.10 -22.34
N SER A 152 0.57 -2.14 -21.01
CA SER A 152 0.06 -3.23 -20.17
C SER A 152 -1.46 -3.27 -20.05
N ILE A 153 -2.17 -2.23 -20.48
CA ILE A 153 -3.62 -2.21 -20.43
C ILE A 153 -4.24 -1.36 -21.54
N ASN A 154 -5.41 -1.77 -22.01
CA ASN A 154 -6.18 -1.00 -22.97
C ASN A 154 -6.50 0.43 -22.43
N PRO A 155 -6.17 1.51 -23.16
CA PRO A 155 -6.44 2.90 -22.74
C PRO A 155 -7.92 3.23 -22.47
N ARG A 156 -8.86 2.50 -23.10
CA ARG A 156 -10.30 2.61 -22.83
C ARG A 156 -10.66 1.95 -21.50
N TYR A 157 -10.04 0.81 -21.20
CA TYR A 157 -10.25 0.13 -19.92
C TYR A 157 -9.71 0.95 -18.74
N LEU A 158 -8.52 1.55 -18.88
CA LEU A 158 -8.01 2.49 -17.88
C LEU A 158 -8.98 3.66 -17.64
N ALA A 159 -9.58 4.21 -18.70
CA ALA A 159 -10.57 5.27 -18.57
C ALA A 159 -11.84 4.82 -17.85
N PHE A 160 -12.30 3.59 -18.12
CA PHE A 160 -13.42 2.96 -17.42
C PHE A 160 -13.13 2.81 -15.93
N ILE A 161 -11.97 2.23 -15.56
CA ILE A 161 -11.57 2.08 -14.15
C ILE A 161 -11.48 3.44 -13.45
N LEU A 162 -10.83 4.43 -14.08
CA LEU A 162 -10.77 5.79 -13.55
C LEU A 162 -12.15 6.40 -13.33
N SER A 163 -13.10 6.15 -14.24
CA SER A 163 -14.44 6.69 -14.10
C SER A 163 -15.27 5.97 -13.05
N LYS A 164 -15.09 4.67 -12.89
CA LYS A 164 -15.86 3.83 -11.98
C LYS A 164 -15.43 4.01 -10.53
N TYR A 165 -14.12 4.06 -10.28
CA TYR A 165 -13.58 3.97 -8.91
C TYR A 165 -12.95 5.24 -8.36
N PHE A 166 -12.59 6.20 -9.24
CA PHE A 166 -11.90 7.42 -8.82
C PHE A 166 -12.80 8.65 -9.03
N PRO A 167 -13.22 9.33 -7.94
CA PRO A 167 -14.08 10.50 -8.03
C PRO A 167 -13.45 11.63 -8.85
N VAL A 168 -14.29 12.43 -9.51
CA VAL A 168 -13.79 13.61 -10.24
C VAL A 168 -13.26 14.65 -9.25
N ALA A 169 -12.06 15.15 -9.48
CA ALA A 169 -11.49 16.29 -8.74
C ALA A 169 -11.81 17.60 -9.45
N LYS A 170 -11.48 17.68 -10.75
CA LYS A 170 -11.76 18.86 -11.59
C LYS A 170 -12.39 18.42 -12.92
N ARG A 171 -13.49 19.07 -13.30
CA ARG A 171 -14.13 18.92 -14.61
C ARG A 171 -13.57 19.96 -15.58
N ALA A 172 -12.93 19.50 -16.64
CA ALA A 172 -12.33 20.36 -17.67
C ALA A 172 -12.24 19.64 -19.03
N GLY A 173 -13.31 18.92 -19.42
CA GLY A 173 -13.34 18.13 -20.66
C GLY A 173 -12.21 17.10 -20.69
N HIS A 174 -11.37 17.14 -21.73
CA HIS A 174 -10.21 16.24 -21.88
C HIS A 174 -9.13 16.45 -20.79
N MET A 175 -9.13 17.59 -20.09
CA MET A 175 -8.22 17.92 -19.00
C MET A 175 -8.81 17.61 -17.61
N SER A 176 -9.92 16.86 -17.56
CA SER A 176 -10.52 16.47 -16.28
C SER A 176 -9.57 15.58 -15.48
N THR A 177 -9.54 15.80 -14.17
CA THR A 177 -8.69 15.05 -13.23
C THR A 177 -9.54 14.25 -12.26
N ARG A 178 -8.97 13.16 -11.72
CA ARG A 178 -9.60 12.38 -10.65
C ARG A 178 -8.87 12.63 -9.34
N LYS A 179 -9.61 12.53 -8.23
CA LYS A 179 -9.08 12.68 -6.88
C LYS A 179 -7.91 11.74 -6.68
N ASN A 180 -6.85 12.23 -6.03
CA ASN A 180 -5.77 11.42 -5.48
C ASN A 180 -5.67 11.63 -3.95
N LYS A 181 -6.02 10.62 -3.16
CA LYS A 181 -5.75 10.55 -1.71
C LYS A 181 -4.26 10.31 -1.39
N GLY A 182 -3.47 9.80 -2.34
CA GLY A 182 -2.04 9.52 -2.17
C GLY A 182 -1.76 8.40 -1.17
N ILE A 183 -2.59 7.36 -1.16
CA ILE A 183 -2.52 6.22 -0.23
C ILE A 183 -2.62 4.90 -1.01
N LEU A 184 -2.15 3.82 -0.37
CA LEU A 184 -2.20 2.47 -0.94
C LEU A 184 -3.64 2.00 -1.21
N PHE A 185 -3.76 1.02 -2.10
CA PHE A 185 -5.02 0.47 -2.57
C PHE A 185 -5.92 0.01 -1.42
N GLU A 186 -5.37 -0.72 -0.46
CA GLU A 186 -6.06 -1.30 0.69
C GLU A 186 -6.69 -0.23 1.58
N TYR A 187 -6.03 0.93 1.69
CA TYR A 187 -6.55 2.08 2.45
C TYR A 187 -7.48 2.96 1.63
N TRP A 188 -7.30 2.99 0.31
CA TRP A 188 -8.21 3.74 -0.56
C TRP A 188 -9.61 3.13 -0.55
N PHE A 189 -9.66 1.80 -0.68
CA PHE A 189 -10.84 0.98 -0.88
C PHE A 189 -11.18 0.14 0.35
N GLU A 190 -10.82 0.61 1.56
CA GLU A 190 -11.03 -0.12 2.81
C GLU A 190 -12.48 -0.61 2.96
N ASP A 191 -13.46 0.24 2.60
CA ASP A 191 -14.89 -0.05 2.66
C ASP A 191 -15.39 -0.95 1.51
N GLU A 192 -14.60 -1.14 0.45
CA GLU A 192 -14.94 -1.92 -0.74
C GLU A 192 -14.06 -3.19 -0.90
N MET A 193 -13.23 -3.53 0.08
CA MET A 193 -12.33 -4.68 -0.01
C MET A 193 -13.07 -6.00 -0.23
N ASP A 194 -14.24 -6.19 0.39
CA ASP A 194 -15.08 -7.39 0.18
C ASP A 194 -15.46 -7.56 -1.30
N TYR A 195 -15.77 -6.47 -1.99
CA TYR A 195 -16.05 -6.50 -3.43
C TYR A 195 -14.81 -6.96 -4.20
N PHE A 196 -13.64 -6.38 -3.94
CA PHE A 196 -12.42 -6.76 -4.65
C PHE A 196 -11.98 -8.20 -4.37
N HIS A 197 -12.16 -8.69 -3.14
CA HIS A 197 -11.92 -10.10 -2.80
C HIS A 197 -12.90 -11.05 -3.48
N SER A 198 -14.16 -10.63 -3.69
CA SER A 198 -15.13 -11.44 -4.44
C SER A 198 -14.69 -11.69 -5.89
N LEU A 199 -13.96 -10.74 -6.50
CA LEU A 199 -13.46 -10.85 -7.87
C LEU A 199 -12.33 -11.87 -8.01
N GLU A 200 -11.57 -12.13 -6.94
CA GLU A 200 -10.46 -13.10 -6.95
C GLU A 200 -10.94 -14.55 -7.02
N LYS A 201 -12.21 -14.80 -6.63
CA LYS A 201 -12.87 -16.11 -6.65
C LYS A 201 -13.57 -16.42 -7.98
N SER A 202 -13.63 -15.45 -8.89
CA SER A 202 -14.30 -15.53 -10.21
C SER A 202 -13.38 -16.04 -11.31
#